data_AF-A0A8U0WPK3-F1
#
_entry.id   AF-A0A8U0WPK3-F1
#
_cell.length_a   1.000
_cell.length_b   1.000
_cell.length_c   1.000
_cell.angle_alpha   90.00
_cell.angle_beta   90.00
_cell.angle_gamma   90.00
#
_symmetry.space_group_name_H-M   'P 1'
#
loop_
_entity.id
_entity.type
_entity.pdbx_description
1 polymer ?
#
loop_
_entity_poly.entity_id
_entity_poly.type
_entity_poly.pdbx_seq_one_letter_code
_entity_poly.pdbx_strand_id
1 'polypeptide(L)'
;MLASVNTSRFFARLNKKSVLIQKDFKFSDQSKVDAILAKYPKENKRAATIPLLHLGQRENGGYLTTGVLQAISKIVGVTAGRVHETACFYSMFRFQPPNNHIVEVCKGLSCYLTGSDNVKEAIQKATGGTFKEGKSPDGQFTLEEVECLGACANAPVMILDGVYYQNLTAETAKIIIECVKAGKSVKELDAVHTHPPRPLP
;
A
#
# COMPACT_ATOMS: atom_id res chain seq x y z
N MET A 1 -31.23 -27.42 27.36
CA MET A 1 -30.30 -27.73 26.25
C MET A 1 -29.81 -26.42 25.65
N LEU A 2 -28.85 -25.76 26.30
CA LEU A 2 -28.18 -24.59 25.75
C LEU A 2 -27.04 -25.10 24.86
N ALA A 3 -27.24 -25.05 23.55
CA ALA A 3 -26.21 -25.38 22.58
C ALA A 3 -25.02 -24.44 22.83
N SER A 4 -23.93 -25.03 23.31
CA SER A 4 -22.60 -24.42 23.37
C SER A 4 -22.21 -24.03 21.95
N VAL A 5 -22.51 -22.79 21.57
CA VAL A 5 -21.99 -22.18 20.34
C VAL A 5 -20.50 -22.04 20.57
N ASN A 6 -19.75 -23.02 20.08
CA ASN A 6 -18.31 -23.10 20.17
C ASN A 6 -17.70 -21.89 19.44
N THR A 7 -17.50 -20.81 20.21
CA THR A 7 -16.98 -19.49 19.79
C THR A 7 -15.63 -19.57 19.10
N SER A 8 -14.89 -20.67 19.29
CA SER A 8 -13.62 -20.96 18.59
C SER A 8 -13.78 -21.07 17.07
N ARG A 9 -14.90 -21.63 16.58
CA ARG A 9 -15.14 -21.78 15.13
C ARG A 9 -15.64 -20.49 14.46
N PHE A 10 -16.27 -19.60 15.23
CA PHE A 10 -16.74 -18.32 14.69
C PHE A 10 -15.56 -17.36 14.46
N PHE A 11 -14.59 -17.32 15.38
CA PHE A 11 -13.36 -16.53 15.21
C PHE A 11 -12.46 -17.06 14.08
N ALA A 12 -12.39 -18.37 13.87
CA ALA A 12 -11.59 -18.96 12.80
C ALA A 12 -12.08 -18.57 11.38
N ARG A 13 -13.38 -18.27 11.21
CA ARG A 13 -13.97 -17.96 9.89
C ARG A 13 -13.77 -16.50 9.44
N LEU A 14 -13.53 -15.59 10.39
CA LEU A 14 -13.19 -14.18 10.10
C LEU A 14 -11.69 -13.96 9.78
N ASN A 15 -10.87 -15.01 9.93
CA ASN A 15 -9.42 -14.89 10.06
C ASN A 15 -8.64 -15.30 8.79
N LYS A 16 -9.16 -15.02 7.58
CA LYS A 16 -8.37 -15.19 6.34
C LYS A 16 -7.53 -13.96 5.96
N LYS A 17 -7.86 -12.78 6.50
CA LYS A 17 -7.13 -11.52 6.26
C LYS A 17 -6.08 -11.16 7.33
N SER A 18 -6.05 -11.86 8.47
CA SER A 18 -5.21 -11.54 9.64
C SER A 18 -4.27 -12.68 10.04
N VAL A 19 -3.69 -13.38 9.07
CA VAL A 19 -2.50 -14.20 9.35
C VAL A 19 -1.32 -13.24 9.46
N LEU A 20 -1.15 -12.64 10.65
CA LEU A 20 0.04 -11.85 10.93
C LEU A 20 1.23 -12.80 10.96
N ILE A 21 2.14 -12.61 10.01
CA ILE A 21 3.37 -13.39 9.92
C ILE A 21 4.19 -13.11 11.20
N GLN A 22 4.45 -14.15 11.98
CA GLN A 22 5.29 -14.06 13.17
C GLN A 22 6.75 -14.07 12.74
N LYS A 23 7.34 -12.88 12.67
CA LYS A 23 8.75 -12.66 12.32
C LYS A 23 9.30 -11.63 13.30
N ASP A 24 10.42 -11.94 13.94
CA ASP A 24 11.13 -10.99 14.78
C ASP A 24 11.66 -9.83 13.94
N PHE A 25 11.41 -8.61 14.41
CA PHE A 25 11.80 -7.39 13.73
C PHE A 25 12.46 -6.42 14.69
N LYS A 26 13.55 -5.82 14.24
CA LYS A 26 14.20 -4.68 14.87
C LYS A 26 14.43 -3.63 13.80
N PHE A 27 14.24 -2.36 14.16
CA PHE A 27 14.60 -1.27 13.28
C PHE A 27 16.11 -1.31 13.03
N SER A 28 16.47 -1.25 11.76
CA SER A 28 17.87 -1.23 11.32
C SER A 28 18.56 0.08 11.72
N ASP A 29 17.80 1.19 11.71
CA ASP A 29 18.32 2.53 11.91
C ASP A 29 17.55 3.26 13.02
N GLN A 30 18.10 3.17 14.23
CA GLN A 30 17.50 3.78 15.41
C GLN A 30 17.45 5.32 15.31
N SER A 31 18.35 5.94 14.55
CA SER A 31 18.40 7.39 14.39
C SER A 31 17.12 7.95 13.73
N LYS A 32 16.55 7.21 12.78
CA LYS A 32 15.29 7.57 12.11
C LYS A 32 14.10 7.48 13.06
N VAL A 33 14.08 6.48 13.92
CA VAL A 33 13.06 6.32 14.95
C VAL A 33 13.11 7.51 15.90
N ASP A 34 14.29 7.88 16.38
CA ASP A 34 14.48 9.00 17.30
C ASP A 34 14.13 10.34 16.64
N ALA A 35 14.46 10.53 15.36
CA ALA A 35 14.08 11.71 14.59
C ALA A 35 12.55 11.84 14.42
N ILE A 36 11.84 10.73 14.26
CA ILE A 36 10.36 10.73 14.23
C ILE A 36 9.81 11.07 15.62
N LEU A 37 10.35 10.47 16.67
CA LEU A 37 9.90 10.73 18.05
C LEU A 37 10.14 12.17 18.48
N ALA A 38 11.23 12.80 18.02
CA ALA A 38 11.56 14.19 18.32
C ALA A 38 10.52 15.21 17.80
N LYS A 39 9.71 14.83 16.80
CA LYS A 39 8.63 15.69 16.26
C LYS A 39 7.43 15.78 17.19
N TYR A 40 7.33 14.92 18.21
CA TYR A 40 6.19 14.83 19.09
C TYR A 40 6.58 15.14 20.55
N PRO A 41 5.67 15.70 21.35
CA PRO A 41 5.91 15.88 22.78
C PRO A 41 6.22 14.54 23.46
N LYS A 42 7.18 14.54 24.40
CA LYS A 42 7.59 13.33 25.14
C LYS A 42 6.43 12.64 25.87
N GLU A 43 5.43 13.40 26.26
CA GLU A 43 4.23 12.95 26.96
C GLU A 43 3.25 12.20 26.04
N ASN A 44 3.29 12.45 24.72
CA ASN A 44 2.36 11.87 23.77
C ASN A 44 3.07 11.15 22.60
N LYS A 45 3.90 10.17 22.95
CA LYS A 45 4.56 9.29 21.96
C LYS A 45 3.60 8.51 21.07
N ARG A 46 2.32 8.40 21.47
CA ARG A 46 1.27 7.70 20.71
C ARG A 46 1.02 8.33 19.34
N ALA A 47 1.22 9.64 19.21
CA ALA A 47 1.08 10.34 17.94
C ALA A 47 2.09 9.88 16.87
N ALA A 48 3.23 9.31 17.28
CA ALA A 48 4.26 8.81 16.37
C ALA A 48 3.93 7.45 15.74
N THR A 49 2.80 6.82 16.08
CA THR A 49 2.47 5.45 15.65
C THR A 49 2.41 5.32 14.13
N ILE A 50 1.74 6.24 13.42
CA ILE A 50 1.58 6.17 11.95
C ILE A 50 2.93 6.32 11.23
N PRO A 51 3.77 7.34 11.52
CA PRO A 51 5.10 7.42 10.91
C PRO A 51 6.00 6.21 11.20
N LEU A 52 5.94 5.67 12.42
CA LEU A 52 6.72 4.48 12.79
C LEU A 52 6.25 3.23 12.04
N LEU A 53 4.94 3.09 11.80
CA LEU A 53 4.38 2.02 10.96
C LEU A 53 4.86 2.15 9.51
N HIS A 54 4.89 3.36 8.95
CA HIS A 54 5.43 3.57 7.60
C HIS A 54 6.91 3.20 7.51
N LEU A 55 7.72 3.58 8.51
CA LEU A 55 9.14 3.20 8.57
C LEU A 55 9.30 1.68 8.67
N GLY A 56 8.56 1.05 9.58
CA GLY A 56 8.60 -0.40 9.77
C GLY A 56 8.16 -1.17 8.53
N GLN A 57 7.13 -0.71 7.82
CA GLN A 57 6.71 -1.30 6.55
C GLN A 57 7.80 -1.21 5.48
N ARG A 58 8.47 -0.05 5.34
CA ARG A 58 9.55 0.12 4.37
C ARG A 58 10.75 -0.78 4.68
N GLU A 59 11.19 -0.84 5.93
CA GLU A 59 12.33 -1.67 6.35
C GLU A 59 12.03 -3.17 6.30
N ASN A 60 10.77 -3.57 6.50
CA ASN A 60 10.36 -4.98 6.49
C ASN A 60 9.94 -5.49 5.09
N GLY A 61 10.28 -4.76 4.02
CA GLY A 61 10.03 -5.19 2.63
C GLY A 61 8.60 -4.96 2.15
N GLY A 62 7.94 -3.90 2.61
CA GLY A 62 6.66 -3.44 2.08
C GLY A 62 5.41 -3.95 2.81
N TYR A 63 5.55 -4.69 3.91
CA TYR A 63 4.44 -5.21 4.71
C TYR A 63 4.74 -5.21 6.23
N LEU A 64 3.70 -5.33 7.05
CA LEU A 64 3.74 -5.36 8.49
C LEU A 64 3.60 -6.78 9.02
N THR A 65 4.53 -7.18 9.90
CA THR A 65 4.51 -8.45 10.64
C THR A 65 4.13 -8.20 12.11
N THR A 66 3.80 -9.27 12.83
CA THR A 66 3.56 -9.17 14.28
C THR A 66 4.76 -8.56 15.02
N GLY A 67 5.99 -8.88 14.60
CA GLY A 67 7.19 -8.34 15.21
C GLY A 67 7.36 -6.83 15.01
N VAL A 68 7.00 -6.30 13.84
CA VAL A 68 7.02 -4.84 13.59
C VAL A 68 6.05 -4.14 14.55
N LEU A 69 4.83 -4.67 14.69
CA LEU A 69 3.82 -4.10 15.58
C LEU A 69 4.28 -4.13 17.05
N GLN A 70 4.89 -5.23 17.48
CA GLN A 70 5.43 -5.37 18.83
C GLN A 70 6.64 -4.46 19.09
N ALA A 71 7.50 -4.25 18.10
CA ALA A 71 8.63 -3.32 18.21
C ALA A 71 8.12 -1.88 18.41
N ILE A 72 7.14 -1.46 17.60
CA ILE A 72 6.53 -0.13 17.71
C ILE A 72 5.80 0.03 19.03
N SER A 73 5.07 -1.00 19.48
CA SER A 73 4.33 -0.95 20.74
C SER A 73 5.25 -0.71 21.94
N LYS A 74 6.46 -1.32 21.94
CA LYS A 74 7.49 -1.12 22.96
C LYS A 74 8.06 0.31 22.94
N ILE A 75 8.26 0.89 21.77
CA ILE A 75 8.79 2.27 21.61
C ILE A 75 7.78 3.32 22.10
N VAL A 76 6.51 3.14 21.70
CA VAL A 76 5.44 4.10 21.95
C VAL A 76 4.83 3.94 23.36
N GLY A 77 4.99 2.78 23.99
CA GLY A 77 4.42 2.48 25.31
C GLY A 77 2.91 2.20 25.27
N VAL A 78 2.44 1.51 24.23
CA VAL A 78 1.04 1.07 24.07
C VAL A 78 0.96 -0.44 23.85
N THR A 79 -0.22 -1.01 23.98
CA THR A 79 -0.44 -2.43 23.68
C THR A 79 -0.30 -2.69 22.17
N ALA A 80 0.23 -3.86 21.79
CA ALA A 80 0.33 -4.25 20.39
C ALA A 80 -1.04 -4.29 19.68
N GLY A 81 -2.11 -4.60 20.42
CA GLY A 81 -3.49 -4.54 19.91
C GLY A 81 -3.89 -3.16 19.40
N ARG A 82 -3.52 -2.09 20.12
CA ARG A 82 -3.85 -0.71 19.71
C ARG A 82 -3.05 -0.25 18.49
N VAL A 83 -1.81 -0.72 18.36
CA VAL A 83 -1.00 -0.50 17.15
C VAL A 83 -1.61 -1.24 15.96
N HIS A 84 -2.07 -2.48 16.18
CA HIS A 84 -2.75 -3.28 15.17
C HIS A 84 -4.08 -2.65 14.73
N GLU A 85 -4.90 -2.15 15.65
CA GLU A 85 -6.11 -1.38 15.33
C GLU A 85 -5.82 -0.21 14.41
N THR A 86 -4.77 0.57 14.72
CA THR A 86 -4.33 1.70 13.89
C THR A 86 -3.89 1.20 12.51
N ALA A 87 -3.11 0.13 12.44
CA ALA A 87 -2.62 -0.43 11.19
C ALA A 87 -3.77 -0.97 10.31
N CYS A 88 -4.78 -1.63 10.89
CA CYS A 88 -5.93 -2.13 10.14
C CYS A 88 -6.89 -1.03 9.68
N PHE A 89 -6.88 0.13 10.35
CA PHE A 89 -7.75 1.24 10.00
C PHE A 89 -7.34 1.93 8.70
N TYR A 90 -6.03 2.04 8.42
CA TYR A 90 -5.52 2.69 7.21
C TYR A 90 -5.22 1.67 6.10
N SER A 91 -5.77 1.87 4.92
CA SER A 91 -5.60 1.00 3.74
C SER A 91 -4.16 0.93 3.21
N MET A 92 -3.31 1.91 3.54
CA MET A 92 -1.90 1.96 3.10
C MET A 92 -1.04 0.86 3.74
N PHE A 93 -1.47 0.34 4.88
CA PHE A 93 -0.72 -0.65 5.63
C PHE A 93 -1.07 -2.07 5.16
N ARG A 94 -0.05 -2.80 4.71
CA ARG A 94 -0.21 -4.15 4.15
C ARG A 94 0.21 -5.18 5.18
N PHE A 95 -0.60 -6.23 5.35
CA PHE A 95 -0.28 -7.36 6.24
C PHE A 95 0.21 -8.60 5.49
N GLN A 96 0.21 -8.54 4.16
CA GLN A 96 0.70 -9.60 3.29
C GLN A 96 1.88 -9.08 2.49
N PRO A 97 2.87 -9.95 2.19
CA PRO A 97 4.02 -9.53 1.39
C PRO A 97 3.55 -9.11 0.00
N PRO A 98 3.86 -7.88 -0.45
CA PRO A 98 3.63 -7.50 -1.84
C PRO A 98 4.62 -8.23 -2.75
N ASN A 99 4.32 -8.21 -4.05
CA ASN A 99 5.29 -8.58 -5.08
C ASN A 99 6.29 -7.43 -5.30
N ASN A 100 7.23 -7.59 -6.23
CA ASN A 100 8.31 -6.61 -6.46
C ASN A 100 7.81 -5.20 -6.78
N HIS A 101 6.69 -5.10 -7.51
CA HIS A 101 6.09 -3.84 -7.93
C HIS A 101 4.64 -3.75 -7.50
N ILE A 102 4.22 -2.60 -6.98
CA ILE A 102 2.85 -2.35 -6.54
C ILE A 102 2.21 -1.33 -7.48
N VAL A 103 1.12 -1.74 -8.13
CA VAL A 103 0.30 -0.91 -9.01
C VAL A 103 -1.00 -0.58 -8.31
N GLU A 104 -1.23 0.69 -8.05
CA GLU A 104 -2.44 1.21 -7.42
C GLU A 104 -3.21 2.04 -8.46
N VAL A 105 -4.42 1.61 -8.83
CA VAL A 105 -5.25 2.33 -9.82
C VAL A 105 -6.41 3.04 -9.14
N CYS A 106 -6.56 4.33 -9.40
CA CYS A 106 -7.67 5.13 -8.88
C CYS A 106 -8.99 4.71 -9.52
N LYS A 107 -9.99 4.37 -8.70
CA LYS A 107 -11.38 4.13 -9.15
C LYS A 107 -12.35 5.26 -8.78
N GLY A 108 -11.83 6.41 -8.35
CA GLY A 108 -12.67 7.58 -8.03
C GLY A 108 -13.47 8.07 -9.24
N LEU A 109 -14.57 8.80 -8.98
CA LEU A 109 -15.54 9.19 -10.02
C LEU A 109 -14.91 9.89 -11.23
N SER A 110 -14.01 10.85 -11.02
CA SER A 110 -13.34 11.55 -12.13
C SER A 110 -12.54 10.58 -13.02
N CYS A 111 -11.81 9.64 -12.41
CA CYS A 111 -11.06 8.61 -13.14
C CYS A 111 -11.99 7.65 -13.88
N TYR A 112 -13.10 7.26 -13.25
CA TYR A 112 -14.13 6.42 -13.88
C TYR A 112 -14.73 7.07 -15.12
N LEU A 113 -15.13 8.35 -15.04
CA LEU A 113 -15.70 9.10 -16.17
C LEU A 113 -14.70 9.27 -17.32
N THR A 114 -13.41 9.38 -17.03
CA THR A 114 -12.34 9.45 -18.04
C THR A 114 -11.91 8.09 -18.58
N GLY A 115 -12.56 6.99 -18.16
CA GLY A 115 -12.29 5.66 -18.68
C GLY A 115 -11.19 4.88 -17.95
N SER A 116 -11.06 5.04 -16.63
CA SER A 116 -10.10 4.26 -15.83
C SER A 116 -10.26 2.75 -15.96
N ASP A 117 -11.44 2.27 -16.32
CA ASP A 117 -11.67 0.84 -16.51
C ASP A 117 -10.91 0.28 -17.71
N ASN A 118 -10.78 1.05 -18.79
CA ASN A 118 -9.94 0.69 -19.94
C ASN A 118 -8.47 0.57 -19.53
N VAL A 119 -8.01 1.46 -18.64
CA VAL A 119 -6.64 1.42 -18.08
C VAL A 119 -6.46 0.18 -17.20
N LYS A 120 -7.42 -0.14 -16.33
CA LYS A 120 -7.40 -1.37 -15.51
C LYS A 120 -7.33 -2.61 -16.37
N GLU A 121 -8.16 -2.72 -17.40
CA GLU A 121 -8.15 -3.87 -18.31
C GLU A 121 -6.81 -4.01 -19.05
N ALA A 122 -6.23 -2.89 -19.49
CA ALA A 122 -4.92 -2.89 -20.12
C ALA A 122 -3.83 -3.39 -19.17
N ILE A 123 -3.85 -2.96 -17.90
CA ILE A 123 -2.91 -3.42 -16.87
C ILE A 123 -3.10 -4.91 -16.58
N GLN A 124 -4.34 -5.40 -16.47
CA GLN A 124 -4.62 -6.82 -16.27
C GLN A 124 -4.08 -7.67 -17.42
N LYS A 125 -4.31 -7.24 -18.67
CA LYS A 125 -3.79 -7.92 -19.87
C LYS A 125 -2.25 -7.91 -19.91
N ALA A 126 -1.61 -6.79 -19.57
CA ALA A 126 -0.15 -6.65 -19.58
C ALA A 126 0.54 -7.46 -18.46
N THR A 127 -0.09 -7.54 -17.29
CA THR A 127 0.46 -8.25 -16.12
C THR A 127 0.01 -9.71 -16.02
N GLY A 128 -0.99 -10.13 -16.79
CA GLY A 128 -1.62 -11.45 -16.68
C GLY A 128 -2.38 -11.67 -15.36
N GLY A 129 -2.49 -10.64 -14.51
CA GLY A 129 -3.12 -10.72 -13.19
C GLY A 129 -4.53 -10.15 -13.15
N THR A 130 -5.21 -10.35 -12.02
CA THR A 130 -6.52 -9.75 -11.75
C THR A 130 -6.49 -8.88 -10.49
N PHE A 131 -7.22 -7.76 -10.52
CA PHE A 131 -7.39 -6.87 -9.34
C PHE A 131 -8.14 -7.57 -8.20
N LYS A 132 -8.88 -8.66 -8.49
CA LYS A 132 -9.58 -9.46 -7.47
C LYS A 132 -8.62 -10.30 -6.62
N GLU A 133 -7.61 -10.88 -7.25
CA GLU A 133 -6.60 -11.70 -6.57
C GLU A 133 -5.48 -10.83 -5.98
N GLY A 134 -5.29 -9.64 -6.54
CA GLY A 134 -4.35 -8.63 -6.05
C GLY A 134 -2.89 -8.94 -6.38
N LYS A 135 -2.60 -10.07 -7.03
CA LYS A 135 -1.24 -10.49 -7.41
C LYS A 135 -1.25 -11.07 -8.82
N SER A 136 -0.26 -10.68 -9.62
CA SER A 136 0.01 -11.30 -10.91
C SER A 136 0.60 -12.70 -10.70
N PRO A 137 0.24 -13.68 -11.56
CA PRO A 137 0.82 -15.03 -11.54
C PRO A 137 2.33 -15.02 -11.80
N ASP A 138 2.85 -13.99 -12.47
CA ASP A 138 4.29 -13.81 -12.73
C ASP A 138 5.08 -13.52 -11.44
N GLY A 139 4.40 -13.23 -10.32
CA GLY A 139 5.04 -12.88 -9.04
C GLY A 139 5.72 -11.50 -9.03
N GLN A 140 5.61 -10.73 -10.11
CA GLN A 140 6.27 -9.41 -10.23
C GLN A 140 5.39 -8.25 -9.78
N PHE A 141 4.08 -8.30 -10.06
CA PHE A 141 3.16 -7.18 -9.80
C PHE A 141 2.10 -7.52 -8.76
N THR A 142 1.84 -6.57 -7.87
CA THR A 142 0.68 -6.52 -6.97
C THR A 142 -0.27 -5.46 -7.53
N LEU A 143 -1.54 -5.84 -7.74
CA LEU A 143 -2.54 -5.01 -8.36
C LEU A 143 -3.58 -4.60 -7.31
N GLU A 144 -3.67 -3.32 -7.00
CA GLU A 144 -4.60 -2.79 -6.00
C GLU A 144 -5.50 -1.72 -6.62
N GLU A 145 -6.81 -1.83 -6.37
CA GLU A 145 -7.74 -0.76 -6.66
C GLU A 145 -7.86 0.15 -5.46
N VAL A 146 -7.49 1.41 -5.65
CA VAL A 146 -7.50 2.43 -4.59
C VAL A 146 -8.56 3.48 -4.87
N GLU A 147 -9.01 4.13 -3.80
CA GLU A 147 -9.92 5.27 -3.91
C GLU A 147 -9.23 6.50 -4.50
N CYS A 148 -9.83 7.67 -4.33
CA CYS A 148 -9.32 8.93 -4.88
C CYS A 148 -7.86 9.20 -4.47
N LEU A 149 -7.00 9.39 -5.46
CA LEU A 149 -5.58 9.75 -5.31
C LEU A 149 -5.31 11.26 -5.29
N GLY A 150 -6.36 12.09 -5.38
CA GLY A 150 -6.25 13.56 -5.30
C GLY A 150 -5.71 14.25 -6.56
N ALA A 151 -5.43 13.52 -7.64
CA ALA A 151 -4.93 14.06 -8.91
C ALA A 151 -6.01 14.12 -10.01
N CYS A 152 -7.24 14.49 -9.64
CA CYS A 152 -8.41 14.46 -10.53
C CYS A 152 -8.28 15.35 -11.78
N ALA A 153 -7.49 16.43 -11.72
CA ALA A 153 -7.28 17.33 -12.85
C ALA A 153 -6.62 16.65 -14.06
N ASN A 154 -5.85 15.59 -13.81
CA ASN A 154 -5.12 14.83 -14.82
C ASN A 154 -5.55 13.35 -14.80
N ALA A 155 -6.83 13.08 -14.51
CA ALA A 155 -7.40 11.74 -14.60
C ALA A 155 -7.31 11.21 -16.05
N PRO A 156 -7.09 9.90 -16.27
CA PRO A 156 -6.92 8.81 -15.29
C PRO A 156 -5.53 8.77 -14.63
N VAL A 157 -5.47 8.28 -13.37
CA VAL A 157 -4.24 8.24 -12.55
C VAL A 157 -3.97 6.84 -12.00
N MET A 158 -2.69 6.45 -12.00
CA MET A 158 -2.20 5.28 -11.26
C MET A 158 -0.93 5.64 -10.49
N ILE A 159 -0.65 4.89 -9.42
CA ILE A 159 0.63 4.91 -8.73
C ILE A 159 1.34 3.59 -8.99
N LEU A 160 2.63 3.67 -9.28
CA LEU A 160 3.52 2.51 -9.35
C LEU A 160 4.69 2.75 -8.41
N ASP A 161 4.86 1.89 -7.40
CA ASP A 161 5.91 1.97 -6.37
C ASP A 161 6.06 3.36 -5.71
N GLY A 162 4.94 4.07 -5.56
CA GLY A 162 4.90 5.42 -4.96
C GLY A 162 5.11 6.58 -5.94
N VAL A 163 5.29 6.31 -7.24
CA VAL A 163 5.37 7.32 -8.30
C VAL A 163 4.01 7.51 -8.95
N TYR A 164 3.59 8.76 -9.12
CA TYR A 164 2.31 9.12 -9.73
C TYR A 164 2.42 9.20 -11.25
N TYR A 165 1.63 8.40 -11.95
CA TYR A 165 1.44 8.52 -13.39
C TYR A 165 0.05 9.07 -13.69
N GLN A 166 0.01 10.14 -14.49
CA GLN A 166 -1.18 10.94 -14.76
C GLN A 166 -1.47 10.96 -16.26
N ASN A 167 -2.69 11.38 -16.64
CA ASN A 167 -3.15 11.46 -18.03
C ASN A 167 -2.98 10.13 -18.79
N LEU A 168 -3.33 9.03 -18.12
CA LEU A 168 -3.08 7.69 -18.64
C LEU A 168 -4.11 7.27 -19.68
N THR A 169 -3.62 6.73 -20.80
CA THR A 169 -4.40 5.93 -21.73
C THR A 169 -4.09 4.44 -21.53
N ALA A 170 -4.94 3.58 -22.11
CA ALA A 170 -4.71 2.13 -22.09
C ALA A 170 -3.34 1.75 -22.69
N GLU A 171 -2.90 2.46 -23.73
CA GLU A 171 -1.62 2.24 -24.40
C GLU A 171 -0.44 2.68 -23.53
N THR A 172 -0.50 3.89 -22.95
CA THR A 172 0.58 4.38 -22.08
C THR A 172 0.72 3.50 -20.84
N ALA A 173 -0.39 3.05 -20.25
CA ALA A 173 -0.36 2.15 -19.10
C ALA A 173 0.32 0.81 -19.46
N LYS A 174 0.02 0.25 -20.64
CA LYS A 174 0.68 -0.96 -21.14
C LYS A 174 2.18 -0.76 -21.31
N ILE A 175 2.59 0.34 -21.96
CA ILE A 175 4.01 0.66 -22.19
C ILE A 175 4.76 0.81 -20.87
N ILE A 176 4.16 1.47 -19.87
CA ILE A 176 4.76 1.64 -18.55
C ILE A 176 5.01 0.27 -17.90
N ILE A 177 4.01 -0.61 -17.89
CA ILE A 177 4.15 -1.96 -17.33
C ILE A 177 5.21 -2.78 -18.08
N GLU A 178 5.26 -2.71 -19.41
CA GLU A 178 6.28 -3.40 -20.21
C GLU A 178 7.69 -2.87 -19.96
N CYS A 179 7.85 -1.54 -19.80
CA CYS A 179 9.14 -0.95 -19.45
C CYS A 179 9.64 -1.43 -18.08
N VAL A 180 8.73 -1.57 -17.11
CA VAL A 180 9.05 -2.05 -15.77
C VAL A 180 9.40 -3.54 -15.80
N LYS A 181 8.65 -4.34 -16.58
CA LYS A 181 9.01 -5.75 -16.86
C LYS A 181 10.39 -5.90 -17.49
N ALA A 182 10.79 -4.95 -18.35
CA ALA A 182 12.11 -4.91 -18.98
C ALA A 182 13.24 -4.39 -18.06
N GLY A 183 12.93 -4.02 -16.80
CA GLY A 183 13.92 -3.58 -15.81
C GLY A 183 14.31 -2.10 -15.91
N LYS A 184 13.56 -1.26 -16.63
CA LYS A 184 13.79 0.19 -16.61
C LYS A 184 13.33 0.79 -15.29
N SER A 185 14.07 1.78 -14.78
CA SER A 185 13.76 2.37 -13.47
C SER A 185 12.50 3.25 -13.54
N VAL A 186 11.60 3.07 -12.58
CA VAL A 186 10.32 3.80 -12.46
C VAL A 186 10.53 5.33 -12.43
N LYS A 187 11.66 5.78 -11.86
CA LYS A 187 12.04 7.21 -11.76
C LYS A 187 12.42 7.86 -13.09
N GLU A 188 12.97 7.10 -14.04
CA GLU A 188 13.30 7.63 -15.38
C GLU A 188 12.05 7.83 -16.24
N LEU A 189 10.99 7.04 -15.99
CA LEU A 189 9.70 7.16 -16.67
C LEU A 189 8.85 8.32 -16.15
N ASP A 190 9.06 8.74 -14.90
CA ASP A 190 8.38 9.90 -14.27
C ASP A 190 8.73 11.23 -14.96
N ALA A 191 9.97 11.36 -15.44
CA ALA A 191 10.45 12.55 -16.15
C ALA A 191 9.81 12.74 -17.55
N VAL A 192 9.17 11.71 -18.10
CA VAL A 192 8.57 11.74 -19.46
C VAL A 192 7.05 12.04 -19.41
N HIS A 193 6.38 11.75 -18.29
CA HIS A 193 4.92 11.82 -18.18
C HIS A 193 4.38 12.82 -17.15
N THR A 194 5.27 13.56 -16.47
CA THR A 194 4.86 14.72 -15.66
C THR A 194 4.56 15.90 -16.58
N HIS A 195 3.31 16.03 -17.01
CA HIS A 195 2.86 17.27 -17.62
C HIS A 195 3.01 18.43 -16.60
N PRO A 196 3.44 19.63 -17.05
CA PRO A 196 3.43 20.80 -16.20
C PRO A 196 2.00 21.03 -15.68
N PRO A 197 1.84 21.53 -14.45
CA PRO A 197 0.51 21.80 -13.90
C PRO A 197 -0.27 22.67 -14.88
N ARG A 198 -1.48 22.23 -15.23
CA ARG A 198 -2.40 23.08 -16.02
C ARG A 198 -2.53 24.40 -15.27
N PRO A 199 -2.30 25.56 -15.91
CA PRO A 199 -2.49 26.83 -15.24
C PRO A 199 -3.92 26.88 -14.70
N LEU A 200 -4.04 27.13 -13.39
CA LEU A 200 -5.32 27.41 -12.76
C LEU A 200 -5.90 28.68 -13.42
N PRO A 201 -7.21 28.72 -13.69
CA PRO A 201 -7.85 29.92 -14.26
C PRO A 201 -7.69 31.14 -13.36
#